data_AF-A0AAW5JYE9-F1
#
_entry.id   AF-A0AAW5JYE9-F1
#
_cell.length_a   1.000
_cell.length_b   1.000
_cell.length_c   1.000
_cell.angle_alpha   90.00
_cell.angle_beta   90.00
_cell.angle_gamma   90.00
#
_symmetry.space_group_name_H-M   'P 1'
#
loop_
_entity.id
_entity.type
_entity.pdbx_description
1 polymer ?
#
loop_
_entity_poly.entity_id
_entity_poly.type
_entity_poly.pdbx_seq_one_letter_code
_entity_poly.pdbx_strand_id
1 'polypeptide(L)'
;MATLPPVRVALVPKGAHSASSAYSFLDVVKYSGKAYVCKVFAGITAKAFSADDWYELCSDGAKGDAATLTIGTVTTGAAGSDATIVNVGTSAAAVLNITIPKGDKGEKGDKGDTGAKGDTGAKGDTGAKGGTGAQGMSVTGAELNSSGQLVLTVS
;
A
#
# COMPACT_ATOMS: atom_id res chain seq x y z
N MET A 1 -44.94 37.99 48.89
CA MET A 1 -45.49 37.60 47.58
C MET A 1 -45.52 36.07 47.57
N ALA A 2 -46.70 35.45 47.54
CA ALA A 2 -46.78 33.98 47.63
C ALA A 2 -46.26 33.34 46.33
N THR A 3 -45.29 32.45 46.44
CA THR A 3 -44.81 31.64 45.32
C THR A 3 -45.84 30.56 45.03
N LEU A 4 -46.54 30.67 43.91
CA LEU A 4 -47.48 29.64 43.47
C LEU A 4 -46.71 28.37 43.07
N PRO A 5 -47.27 27.18 43.33
CA PRO A 5 -46.70 25.95 42.83
C PRO A 5 -46.70 25.96 41.29
N PRO A 6 -45.71 25.33 40.65
CA PRO A 6 -45.64 25.27 39.20
C PRO A 6 -46.84 24.51 38.63
N VAL A 7 -47.53 25.13 37.68
CA VAL A 7 -48.57 24.47 36.87
C VAL A 7 -47.89 23.64 35.79
N ARG A 8 -48.31 22.38 35.66
CA ARG A 8 -47.85 21.48 34.59
C ARG A 8 -48.97 21.34 33.57
N VAL A 9 -48.66 21.58 32.30
CA VAL A 9 -49.55 21.30 31.17
C VAL A 9 -49.02 20.06 30.46
N ALA A 10 -49.87 19.06 30.28
CA ALA A 10 -49.53 17.84 29.55
C ALA A 10 -49.87 18.01 28.06
N LEU A 11 -48.87 17.91 27.19
CA LEU A 11 -49.07 17.80 25.75
C LEU A 11 -49.37 16.35 25.38
N VAL A 12 -50.13 16.13 24.30
CA VAL A 12 -50.57 14.80 23.86
C VAL A 12 -49.96 14.48 22.48
N PRO A 13 -48.87 13.69 22.41
CA PRO A 13 -48.27 13.34 21.12
C PRO A 13 -49.18 12.46 20.26
N LYS A 14 -49.35 12.82 18.98
CA LYS A 14 -50.14 12.06 18.00
C LYS A 14 -49.34 11.60 16.78
N GLY A 15 -48.05 11.92 16.70
CA GLY A 15 -47.18 11.54 15.58
C GLY A 15 -47.34 12.47 14.38
N ALA A 16 -47.27 11.94 13.16
CA ALA A 16 -47.45 12.75 11.94
C ALA A 16 -48.91 13.22 11.80
N HIS A 17 -49.09 14.45 11.34
CA HIS A 17 -50.43 14.97 11.02
C HIS A 17 -51.08 14.14 9.90
N SER A 18 -52.35 13.81 10.06
CA SER A 18 -53.19 13.18 9.04
C SER A 18 -54.45 14.01 8.84
N ALA A 19 -54.80 14.28 7.59
CA ALA A 19 -56.04 14.98 7.25
C ALA A 19 -57.30 14.13 7.49
N SER A 20 -57.15 12.83 7.78
CA SER A 20 -58.25 11.93 8.16
C SER A 20 -58.41 11.74 9.67
N SER A 21 -57.49 12.30 10.48
CA SER A 21 -57.51 12.18 11.94
C SER A 21 -58.11 13.43 12.56
N ALA A 22 -58.92 13.25 13.60
CA ALA A 22 -59.37 14.35 14.45
C ALA A 22 -58.31 14.68 15.50
N TYR A 23 -58.16 15.97 15.81
CA TYR A 23 -57.24 16.47 16.83
C TYR A 23 -57.97 17.40 17.78
N SER A 24 -57.45 17.61 18.98
CA SER A 24 -58.05 18.47 20.00
C SER A 24 -56.96 19.24 20.73
N PHE A 25 -57.37 20.22 21.54
CA PHE A 25 -56.46 21.07 22.30
C PHE A 25 -55.36 20.25 22.99
N LEU A 26 -54.11 20.69 22.85
CA LEU A 26 -52.88 20.04 23.35
C LEU A 26 -52.39 18.82 22.56
N ASP A 27 -53.09 18.36 21.53
CA ASP A 27 -52.54 17.35 20.61
C ASP A 27 -51.34 17.93 19.86
N VAL A 28 -50.27 17.14 19.78
CA VAL A 28 -49.02 17.50 19.11
C VAL A 28 -48.80 16.63 17.88
N VAL A 29 -48.63 17.28 16.73
CA VAL A 29 -48.37 16.61 15.45
C VAL A 29 -47.10 17.11 14.81
N LYS A 30 -46.47 16.25 14.00
CA LYS A 30 -45.42 16.63 13.06
C LYS A 30 -46.01 16.85 11.68
N TYR A 31 -45.74 18.00 11.06
CA TYR A 31 -46.17 18.32 9.71
C TYR A 31 -45.11 19.16 8.99
N SER A 32 -44.73 18.78 7.77
CA SER A 32 -43.75 19.50 6.96
C SER A 32 -42.45 19.87 7.70
N GLY A 33 -41.92 18.92 8.50
CA GLY A 33 -40.68 19.12 9.27
C GLY A 33 -40.81 20.04 10.49
N LYS A 34 -42.04 20.39 10.92
CA LYS A 34 -42.30 21.19 12.12
C LYS A 34 -43.21 20.44 13.08
N ALA A 35 -43.07 20.70 14.37
CA ALA A 35 -43.99 20.24 15.40
C ALA A 35 -44.99 21.35 15.72
N TYR A 36 -46.26 20.98 15.82
CA TYR A 36 -47.35 21.91 16.12
C TYR A 36 -48.20 21.38 17.25
N VAL A 37 -48.78 22.28 18.05
CA VAL A 37 -49.80 21.98 19.05
C VAL A 37 -51.15 22.54 18.60
N CYS A 38 -52.20 21.73 18.71
CA CYS A 38 -53.56 22.13 18.35
C CYS A 38 -54.07 23.16 19.37
N LYS A 39 -54.64 24.26 18.88
CA LYS A 39 -55.20 25.34 19.74
C LYS A 39 -56.72 25.30 19.87
N VAL A 40 -57.40 24.36 19.20
CA VAL A 40 -58.86 24.29 19.12
C VAL A 40 -59.43 23.34 20.19
N PHE A 41 -60.32 23.85 21.04
CA PHE A 41 -60.94 23.11 22.15
C PHE A 41 -62.12 22.22 21.73
N ALA A 42 -62.90 22.65 20.73
CA ALA A 42 -63.90 21.81 20.08
C ALA A 42 -63.19 21.09 18.93
N GLY A 43 -62.79 19.83 19.15
CA GLY A 43 -61.83 19.10 18.31
C GLY A 43 -61.94 19.41 16.81
N ILE A 44 -60.78 19.64 16.17
CA ILE A 44 -60.71 19.72 14.72
C ILE A 44 -61.21 18.39 14.17
N THR A 45 -62.34 18.41 13.47
CA THR A 45 -62.76 17.28 12.63
C THR A 45 -61.70 17.07 11.56
N ALA A 46 -61.55 15.83 11.07
CA ALA A 46 -60.60 15.44 10.04
C ALA A 46 -60.54 16.49 8.91
N LYS A 47 -59.49 17.32 8.91
CA LYS A 47 -59.35 18.52 8.08
C LYS A 47 -57.90 18.66 7.64
N ALA A 48 -57.70 19.31 6.51
CA ALA A 48 -56.38 19.77 6.09
C ALA A 48 -55.72 20.68 7.14
N PHE A 49 -54.39 20.63 7.21
CA PHE A 49 -53.63 21.46 8.13
C PHE A 49 -53.83 22.96 7.85
N SER A 50 -54.00 23.77 8.89
CA SER A 50 -54.18 25.23 8.79
C SER A 50 -53.45 25.96 9.91
N ALA A 51 -52.69 27.02 9.61
CA ALA A 51 -52.04 27.83 10.63
C ALA A 51 -53.04 28.47 11.63
N ASP A 52 -54.29 28.63 11.22
CA ASP A 52 -55.36 29.16 12.07
C ASP A 52 -55.87 28.19 13.12
N ASP A 53 -55.46 26.91 13.09
CA ASP A 53 -55.88 25.87 14.04
C ASP A 53 -54.71 25.35 14.92
N TRP A 54 -53.49 25.81 14.65
CA TRP A 54 -52.26 25.26 15.23
C TRP A 54 -51.29 26.36 15.69
N TYR A 55 -50.51 26.09 16.74
CA TYR A 55 -49.31 26.86 17.11
C TYR A 55 -48.06 26.06 16.76
N GLU A 56 -47.07 26.67 16.14
CA GLU A 56 -45.75 26.05 15.93
C GLU A 56 -45.00 25.98 17.27
N LEU A 57 -44.54 24.78 17.64
CA LEU A 57 -43.71 24.56 18.81
C LEU A 57 -42.22 24.66 18.46
N CYS A 58 -41.83 23.97 17.39
CA CYS A 58 -40.48 23.98 16.88
C CYS A 58 -40.44 23.54 15.41
N SER A 59 -39.38 23.92 14.72
CA SER A 59 -38.99 23.33 13.45
C SER A 59 -37.90 22.29 13.68
N ASP A 60 -37.87 21.25 12.84
CA ASP A 60 -36.68 20.43 12.68
C ASP A 60 -35.49 21.37 12.39
N GLY A 61 -34.33 21.04 12.95
CA GLY A 61 -33.09 21.71 12.57
C GLY A 61 -32.83 21.50 11.09
N ALA A 62 -32.15 22.46 10.45
CA ALA A 62 -31.65 22.25 9.10
C ALA A 62 -30.87 20.94 9.05
N LYS A 63 -31.14 20.11 8.04
CA LYS A 63 -30.35 18.90 7.81
C LYS A 63 -28.89 19.33 7.64
N GLY A 64 -27.97 18.67 8.35
CA GLY A 64 -26.54 18.89 8.13
C GLY A 64 -26.14 18.53 6.70
N ASP A 65 -25.20 19.29 6.15
CA ASP A 65 -24.63 19.01 4.84
C ASP A 65 -23.98 17.62 4.82
N ALA A 66 -24.07 16.94 3.67
CA ALA A 66 -23.44 15.63 3.51
C ALA A 66 -21.92 15.78 3.47
N ALA A 67 -21.20 14.95 4.24
CA ALA A 67 -19.75 14.89 4.14
C ALA A 67 -19.33 14.25 2.80
N THR A 68 -18.21 14.71 2.26
CA THR A 68 -17.61 14.19 1.03
C THR A 68 -16.24 13.58 1.31
N LEU A 69 -15.86 12.61 0.47
CA LEU A 69 -14.54 11.99 0.49
C LEU A 69 -14.00 11.87 -0.93
N THR A 70 -12.73 12.20 -1.11
CA THR A 70 -12.05 12.07 -2.40
C THR A 70 -10.64 11.53 -2.19
N ILE A 71 -10.13 10.81 -3.19
CA ILE A 71 -8.73 10.39 -3.21
C ILE A 71 -7.92 11.53 -3.84
N GLY A 72 -6.94 12.05 -3.10
CA GLY A 72 -6.03 13.08 -3.60
C GLY A 72 -4.94 12.43 -4.45
N THR A 73 -3.87 11.98 -3.80
CA THR A 73 -2.77 11.29 -4.47
C THR A 73 -2.70 9.82 -4.08
N VAL A 74 -2.35 8.97 -5.04
CA VAL A 74 -1.86 7.61 -4.78
C VAL A 74 -0.41 7.56 -5.22
N THR A 75 0.50 7.29 -4.28
CA THR A 75 1.94 7.35 -4.51
C THR A 75 2.59 6.02 -4.12
N THR A 76 3.62 5.62 -4.86
CA THR A 76 4.45 4.47 -4.48
C THR A 76 5.61 4.96 -3.61
N GLY A 77 5.64 4.49 -2.36
CA GLY A 77 6.71 4.76 -1.40
C GLY A 77 7.96 3.91 -1.62
N ALA A 78 8.97 4.15 -0.79
CA ALA A 78 10.19 3.33 -0.80
C ALA A 78 9.89 1.87 -0.40
N ALA A 79 10.78 0.95 -0.79
CA ALA A 79 10.69 -0.43 -0.29
C ALA A 79 11.00 -0.46 1.22
N GLY A 80 10.23 -1.26 1.96
CA GLY A 80 10.35 -1.37 3.42
C GLY A 80 9.78 -0.21 4.24
N SER A 81 9.16 0.81 3.63
CA SER A 81 8.41 1.83 4.38
C SER A 81 6.99 1.36 4.72
N ASP A 82 6.37 1.96 5.72
CA ASP A 82 4.97 1.69 6.03
C ASP A 82 4.02 2.26 4.97
N ALA A 83 2.87 1.60 4.80
CA ALA A 83 1.75 2.19 4.07
C ALA A 83 1.14 3.32 4.90
N THR A 84 0.85 4.45 4.28
CA THR A 84 0.27 5.61 4.98
C THR A 84 -0.99 6.11 4.28
N ILE A 85 -1.93 6.59 5.09
CA ILE A 85 -3.13 7.30 4.66
C ILE A 85 -3.19 8.59 5.46
N VAL A 86 -3.18 9.73 4.77
CA VAL A 86 -3.21 11.06 5.40
C VAL A 86 -4.41 11.82 4.87
N ASN A 87 -5.28 12.29 5.78
CA ASN A 87 -6.33 13.24 5.41
C ASN A 87 -5.73 14.64 5.36
N VAL A 88 -5.67 15.22 4.15
CA VAL A 88 -5.26 16.61 3.91
C VAL A 88 -6.44 17.55 3.70
N GLY A 89 -7.67 17.03 3.76
CA GLY A 89 -8.91 17.77 3.70
C GLY A 89 -9.44 18.15 5.08
N THR A 90 -10.77 18.33 5.17
CA THR A 90 -11.48 18.62 6.42
C THR A 90 -12.32 17.43 6.89
N SER A 91 -12.96 17.55 8.05
CA SER A 91 -13.93 16.55 8.52
C SER A 91 -15.21 16.46 7.68
N ALA A 92 -15.58 17.54 6.97
CA ALA A 92 -16.73 17.57 6.08
C ALA A 92 -16.37 17.30 4.61
N ALA A 93 -15.11 17.49 4.23
CA ALA A 93 -14.60 17.24 2.88
C ALA A 93 -13.21 16.61 2.96
N ALA A 94 -13.17 15.30 3.19
CA ALA A 94 -11.93 14.57 3.37
C ALA A 94 -11.22 14.37 2.02
N VAL A 95 -9.90 14.58 2.02
CA VAL A 95 -9.05 14.27 0.87
C VAL A 95 -7.95 13.34 1.37
N LEU A 96 -8.00 12.09 0.94
CA LEU A 96 -7.05 11.08 1.39
C LEU A 96 -5.89 10.96 0.41
N ASN A 97 -4.69 11.24 0.90
CA ASN A 97 -3.44 10.91 0.24
C ASN A 97 -2.96 9.55 0.73
N ILE A 98 -2.70 8.65 -0.21
CA ILE A 98 -2.30 7.26 0.05
C ILE A 98 -0.87 7.07 -0.45
N THR A 99 -0.01 6.51 0.40
CA THR A 99 1.31 6.04 0.00
C THR A 99 1.38 4.53 0.23
N ILE A 100 1.69 3.80 -0.83
CA ILE A 100 1.82 2.34 -0.83
C ILE A 100 3.31 2.02 -1.08
N PRO A 101 4.02 1.34 -0.16
CA PRO A 101 5.43 1.04 -0.36
C PRO A 101 5.67 0.14 -1.57
N LYS A 102 6.81 0.31 -2.24
CA LYS A 102 7.27 -0.64 -3.26
C LYS A 102 7.54 -1.99 -2.60
N GLY A 103 7.21 -3.09 -3.28
CA GLY A 103 7.67 -4.42 -2.85
C GLY A 103 9.20 -4.52 -2.86
N ASP A 104 9.72 -5.45 -2.04
CA ASP A 104 11.15 -5.73 -2.00
C ASP A 104 11.67 -6.23 -3.34
N LYS A 105 12.97 -6.04 -3.58
CA LYS A 105 13.63 -6.59 -4.76
C LYS A 105 13.61 -8.12 -4.64
N GLY A 106 13.21 -8.80 -5.71
CA GLY A 106 13.31 -10.26 -5.79
C GLY A 106 14.74 -10.76 -5.60
N GLU A 107 14.87 -11.99 -5.15
CA GLU A 107 16.18 -12.63 -4.97
C GLU A 107 16.97 -12.67 -6.28
N LYS A 108 18.30 -12.65 -6.18
CA LYS A 108 19.17 -12.83 -7.34
C LYS A 108 18.98 -14.25 -7.86
N GLY A 109 18.78 -14.41 -9.17
CA GLY A 109 18.74 -15.74 -9.79
C GLY A 109 20.02 -16.53 -9.56
N ASP A 110 19.90 -17.85 -9.57
CA ASP A 110 21.03 -18.75 -9.36
C ASP A 110 22.15 -18.55 -10.39
N LYS A 111 23.38 -18.85 -9.98
CA LYS A 111 24.53 -18.85 -10.90
C LYS A 111 24.31 -19.97 -11.92
N GLY A 112 24.45 -19.66 -13.21
CA GLY A 112 24.42 -20.69 -14.26
C GLY A 112 25.52 -21.74 -14.06
N ASP A 113 25.24 -22.95 -14.54
CA ASP A 113 26.16 -24.08 -14.46
C ASP A 113 27.53 -23.77 -15.10
N THR A 114 28.57 -24.43 -14.60
CA THR A 114 29.90 -24.32 -15.20
C THR A 114 29.89 -24.99 -16.58
N GLY A 115 30.41 -24.31 -17.60
CA GLY A 115 30.52 -24.89 -18.94
C GLY A 115 31.30 -26.20 -18.94
N ALA A 116 30.99 -27.08 -19.90
CA ALA A 116 31.70 -28.34 -20.07
C ALA A 116 33.22 -28.10 -20.21
N LYS A 117 34.02 -28.98 -19.61
CA LYS A 117 35.48 -28.99 -19.81
C LYS A 117 35.77 -29.18 -21.30
N GLY A 118 36.61 -28.33 -21.87
CA GLY A 118 37.04 -28.46 -23.27
C GLY A 118 37.76 -29.78 -23.52
N ASP A 119 37.67 -30.27 -24.76
CA ASP A 119 38.34 -31.50 -25.18
C ASP A 119 39.86 -31.42 -24.96
N THR A 120 40.47 -32.55 -24.61
CA THR A 120 41.93 -32.64 -24.50
C THR A 120 42.56 -32.37 -25.87
N GLY A 121 43.52 -31.44 -25.94
CA GLY A 121 44.23 -31.12 -27.17
C GLY A 121 44.90 -32.34 -27.81
N ALA A 122 45.02 -32.33 -29.14
CA ALA A 122 45.70 -33.39 -29.87
C ALA A 122 47.13 -33.58 -29.35
N LYS A 123 47.57 -34.84 -29.26
CA LYS A 123 48.95 -35.19 -28.94
C LYS A 123 49.87 -34.54 -29.99
N GLY A 124 50.86 -33.77 -29.54
CA GLY A 124 51.83 -33.15 -30.43
C GLY A 124 52.59 -34.18 -31.27
N ASP A 125 53.01 -33.77 -32.47
CA ASP A 125 53.81 -34.60 -33.35
C ASP A 125 55.11 -35.04 -32.67
N THR A 126 55.51 -36.29 -32.92
CA THR A 126 56.80 -36.82 -32.44
C THR A 126 57.93 -35.97 -33.01
N GLY A 127 58.80 -35.44 -32.14
CA GLY A 127 59.94 -34.62 -32.55
C GLY A 127 60.84 -35.34 -33.56
N ALA A 128 61.46 -34.58 -34.46
CA ALA A 128 62.41 -35.12 -35.42
C ALA A 128 63.53 -35.89 -34.69
N LYS A 129 63.86 -37.07 -35.23
CA LYS A 129 65.00 -37.87 -34.74
C LYS A 129 66.26 -36.99 -34.76
N GLY A 130 66.96 -36.92 -33.62
CA GLY A 130 68.22 -36.18 -33.52
C GLY A 130 69.22 -36.63 -34.59
N GLY A 131 70.00 -35.69 -35.12
CA GLY A 131 71.08 -35.99 -36.05
C GLY A 131 72.08 -36.98 -35.44
N THR A 132 72.74 -37.76 -36.30
CA THR A 132 73.83 -38.66 -35.89
C THR A 132 74.92 -37.83 -35.20
N GLY A 133 75.35 -38.25 -33.99
CA GLY A 133 76.45 -37.59 -33.28
C GLY A 133 77.74 -37.61 -34.10
N ALA A 134 78.56 -36.57 -33.93
CA ALA A 134 79.88 -36.53 -34.55
C ALA A 134 80.69 -37.78 -34.15
N GLN A 135 81.44 -38.33 -35.11
CA GLN A 135 82.30 -39.49 -34.88
C GLN A 135 83.39 -39.12 -33.85
N GLY A 136 83.50 -39.88 -32.76
CA GLY A 136 84.44 -39.58 -31.68
C GLY A 136 85.90 -39.81 -32.09
N MET A 137 86.80 -38.92 -31.67
CA MET A 137 88.24 -39.12 -31.85
C MET A 137 88.71 -40.33 -31.02
N SER A 138 89.48 -41.23 -31.63
CA SER A 138 90.00 -42.43 -30.97
C SER A 138 91.45 -42.19 -30.55
N VAL A 139 91.82 -42.62 -29.34
CA VAL A 139 93.23 -42.64 -28.92
C VAL A 139 93.92 -43.82 -29.63
N THR A 140 94.87 -43.51 -30.50
CA THR A 140 95.66 -44.49 -31.27
C THR A 140 97.00 -44.80 -30.63
N GLY A 141 97.41 -44.01 -29.64
CA GLY A 141 98.62 -44.28 -28.85
C GLY A 141 98.61 -43.54 -27.53
N ALA A 142 99.21 -44.16 -26.51
CA ALA A 142 99.42 -43.57 -25.20
C ALA A 142 100.83 -43.92 -24.73
N GLU A 143 101.64 -42.90 -24.45
CA GLU A 143 103.01 -43.08 -23.97
C GLU A 143 103.34 -42.09 -22.84
N LEU A 144 104.23 -42.50 -21.95
CA LEU A 144 104.81 -41.63 -20.93
C LEU A 144 106.10 -41.03 -21.50
N ASN A 145 106.17 -39.70 -21.56
CA ASN A 145 107.39 -39.04 -22.02
C ASN A 145 108.47 -39.02 -20.91
N SER A 146 109.70 -38.63 -21.26
CA SER A 146 110.83 -38.54 -20.33
C SER A 146 110.64 -37.55 -19.17
N SER A 147 109.58 -36.74 -19.23
CA SER A 147 109.18 -35.79 -18.19
C SER A 147 108.09 -36.36 -17.25
N GLY A 148 107.71 -37.63 -17.42
CA GLY A 148 106.70 -38.30 -16.60
C GLY A 148 105.25 -37.91 -16.93
N GLN A 149 105.00 -37.26 -18.07
CA GLN A 149 103.66 -36.90 -18.51
C GLN A 149 103.09 -37.96 -19.44
N LEU A 150 101.79 -38.26 -19.27
CA LEU A 150 101.04 -39.07 -20.22
C LEU A 150 100.72 -38.23 -21.47
N VAL A 151 101.16 -38.69 -22.63
CA VAL A 151 100.86 -38.10 -23.94
C VAL A 151 99.95 -39.06 -24.71
N LEU A 152 98.84 -38.55 -25.24
CA LEU A 152 97.88 -39.31 -26.03
C LEU A 152 97.90 -38.83 -27.48
N THR A 153 98.00 -39.77 -28.41
CA THR A 153 97.81 -39.53 -29.84
C THR A 153 96.37 -39.89 -30.19
N VAL A 154 95.64 -38.96 -30.80
CA VAL A 154 94.23 -39.14 -31.17
C VAL A 154 94.02 -38.94 -32.68
N SER A 155 93.13 -39.70 -33.29
CA SER A 155 92.68 -39.58 -34.69
C SER A 155 91.17 -39.72 -34.81
#